data_AF-A0A7C4JKP3-F1
#
_entry.id   AF-A0A7C4JKP3-F1
#
_cell.length_a   1.000
_cell.length_b   1.000
_cell.length_c   1.000
_cell.angle_alpha   90.00
_cell.angle_beta   90.00
_cell.angle_gamma   90.00
#
_symmetry.space_group_name_H-M   'P 1'
#
loop_
_entity.id
_entity.type
_entity.pdbx_description
1 polymer ?
#
loop_
_entity_poly.entity_id
_entity_poly.type
_entity_poly.pdbx_seq_one_letter_code
_entity_poly.pdbx_strand_id
1 'polypeptide(L)'
;MTKNPRFSIILTALLTALIICNSICTVFAQEGVGVILPDPSVLPRVAQAGPDAKWSTIDLTYAAFVANLWNLASGAQGIMIMNYTKNYVEVYGNFTNLPTTVTIQGGPGVRYGRSLWGESPPSHPVYKIPKKITELPYAILFINYTIYEKESTLPLTTTLYIWTVKALRQQGPQAGDLLIIVRTYNHPGRPITGTPAARVVAPLIINGSLNYVNFAVFTSNIEKTGGHTAVVFEPLNLSIRNSRVGIPIQEYISLTATLLPQLAPNIWSSEEVLGHTLQMMDIFVDWYSNKEGKGVFIWRMYEVSIMSGANVIAITTTRTTTITFTATTTITQTQLSTIISSITLTATKELTETLTTTLTHTEVRTTTTTTEVVKTEVNWLITVGIGVVLLVVGLAIGMVLRRRS
;
A
#
# COMPACT_ATOMS: atom_id res chain seq x y z
N MET A 1 50.89 -0.63 -44.75
CA MET A 1 49.80 0.20 -44.17
C MET A 1 49.67 -0.13 -42.70
N THR A 2 50.27 0.67 -41.83
CA THR A 2 50.25 0.50 -40.38
C THR A 2 48.96 1.10 -39.82
N LYS A 3 48.06 0.25 -39.30
CA LYS A 3 46.85 0.69 -38.60
C LYS A 3 47.28 1.44 -37.34
N ASN A 4 47.01 2.74 -37.30
CA ASN A 4 47.35 3.59 -36.17
C ASN A 4 46.43 3.25 -34.98
N PRO A 5 46.93 2.63 -33.90
CA PRO A 5 46.11 2.14 -32.80
C PRO A 5 45.41 3.26 -32.02
N ARG A 6 45.83 4.52 -32.19
CA ARG A 6 45.20 5.68 -31.55
C ARG A 6 43.81 6.01 -32.12
N PHE A 7 43.54 5.64 -33.37
CA PHE A 7 42.23 5.93 -33.99
C PHE A 7 41.12 5.00 -33.47
N SER A 8 41.47 3.75 -33.12
CA SER A 8 40.52 2.74 -32.60
C SER A 8 40.04 3.09 -31.19
N ILE A 9 40.91 3.63 -30.35
CA ILE A 9 40.58 3.97 -28.94
C ILE A 9 39.65 5.19 -28.89
N ILE A 10 39.89 6.20 -29.73
CA ILE A 10 39.06 7.42 -29.78
C ILE A 10 37.66 7.09 -30.32
N LEU A 11 37.55 6.27 -31.36
CA LEU A 11 36.26 5.86 -31.91
C LEU A 11 35.46 5.00 -30.94
N THR A 12 36.13 4.11 -30.18
CA THR A 12 35.47 3.30 -29.15
C THR A 12 34.99 4.17 -27.99
N ALA A 13 35.81 5.13 -27.54
CA ALA A 13 35.40 6.07 -26.48
C ALA A 13 34.22 6.95 -26.90
N LEU A 14 34.17 7.41 -28.17
CA LEU A 14 33.05 8.18 -28.70
C LEU A 14 31.77 7.34 -28.85
N LEU A 15 31.87 6.07 -29.29
CA LEU A 15 30.72 5.19 -29.39
C LEU A 15 30.16 4.85 -28.00
N THR A 16 31.03 4.56 -27.02
CA THR A 16 30.63 4.29 -25.64
C THR A 16 30.03 5.55 -25.00
N ALA A 17 30.58 6.74 -25.27
CA ALA A 17 30.00 8.00 -24.83
C ALA A 17 28.63 8.27 -25.49
N LEU A 18 28.42 7.93 -26.77
CA LEU A 18 27.12 8.07 -27.44
C LEU A 18 26.07 7.08 -26.91
N ILE A 19 26.49 5.86 -26.58
CA ILE A 19 25.62 4.83 -25.97
C ILE A 19 25.26 5.23 -24.53
N ILE A 20 26.22 5.74 -23.76
CA ILE A 20 25.97 6.27 -22.41
C ILE A 20 25.11 7.54 -22.46
N CYS A 21 25.32 8.43 -23.44
CA CYS A 21 24.53 9.66 -23.59
C CYS A 21 23.09 9.37 -24.06
N ASN A 22 22.88 8.38 -24.95
CA ASN A 22 21.54 7.89 -25.28
C ASN A 22 20.86 7.17 -24.11
N SER A 23 21.64 6.46 -23.28
CA SER A 23 21.11 5.81 -22.07
C SER A 23 20.75 6.81 -20.95
N ILE A 24 21.40 7.99 -20.95
CA ILE A 24 21.09 9.09 -20.02
C ILE A 24 19.99 10.01 -20.60
N CYS A 25 19.76 10.03 -21.92
CA CYS A 25 18.73 10.87 -22.56
C CYS A 25 17.34 10.22 -22.71
N THR A 26 17.12 8.97 -22.26
CA THR A 26 15.79 8.31 -22.35
C THR A 26 15.21 7.85 -21.01
N VAL A 27 15.47 8.58 -19.92
CA VAL A 27 14.60 8.56 -18.74
C VAL A 27 14.30 9.99 -18.28
N PHE A 28 13.84 10.83 -19.20
CA PHE A 28 12.85 11.83 -18.80
C PHE A 28 11.55 11.05 -18.53
N ALA A 29 11.48 10.45 -17.35
CA ALA A 29 10.22 9.91 -16.84
C ALA A 29 9.23 11.08 -16.91
N GLN A 30 8.18 10.89 -17.71
CA GLN A 30 7.16 11.88 -17.99
C GLN A 30 6.56 12.34 -16.65
N GLU A 31 7.08 13.45 -16.13
CA GLU A 31 6.49 14.12 -14.97
C GLU A 31 5.10 14.55 -15.39
N GLY A 32 4.11 13.99 -14.71
CA GLY A 32 2.73 14.24 -15.06
C GLY A 32 1.91 14.41 -13.81
N VAL A 33 1.19 15.52 -13.77
CA VAL A 33 -0.05 15.58 -12.99
C VAL A 33 -1.17 15.15 -13.95
N GLY A 34 -1.72 13.97 -13.72
CA GLY A 34 -2.92 13.51 -14.40
C GLY A 34 -4.15 14.00 -13.66
N VAL A 35 -4.87 14.96 -14.23
CA VAL A 35 -6.13 15.46 -13.67
C VAL A 35 -7.26 14.53 -14.11
N ILE A 36 -7.97 13.96 -13.14
CA ILE A 36 -9.13 13.09 -13.35
C ILE A 36 -10.43 13.87 -13.13
N LEU A 37 -10.44 14.71 -12.10
CA LEU A 37 -11.53 15.61 -11.76
C LEU A 37 -10.94 16.97 -11.33
N PRO A 38 -11.48 18.11 -11.80
CA PRO A 38 -12.51 18.23 -12.83
C PRO A 38 -11.98 17.82 -14.21
N ASP A 39 -12.87 17.35 -15.09
CA ASP A 39 -12.54 16.98 -16.48
C ASP A 39 -13.08 18.06 -17.43
N PRO A 40 -12.23 18.94 -17.96
CA PRO A 40 -12.68 20.08 -18.76
C PRO A 40 -13.34 19.68 -20.09
N SER A 41 -13.15 18.43 -20.54
CA SER A 41 -13.77 17.92 -21.77
C SER A 41 -15.23 17.49 -21.57
N VAL A 42 -15.64 17.24 -20.32
CA VAL A 42 -16.99 16.80 -19.98
C VAL A 42 -17.87 18.00 -19.68
N LEU A 43 -19.01 18.09 -20.37
CA LEU A 43 -20.00 19.13 -20.10
C LEU A 43 -20.69 18.91 -18.75
N PRO A 44 -21.15 19.97 -18.06
CA PRO A 44 -21.97 19.84 -16.86
C PRO A 44 -23.17 18.91 -17.08
N ARG A 45 -23.39 18.00 -16.14
CA ARG A 45 -24.42 16.96 -16.23
C ARG A 45 -24.93 16.60 -14.84
N VAL A 46 -26.19 16.18 -14.79
CA VAL A 46 -26.82 15.63 -13.59
C VAL A 46 -27.18 14.18 -13.87
N ALA A 47 -26.76 13.28 -12.99
CA ALA A 47 -27.20 11.89 -12.98
C ALA A 47 -27.99 11.61 -11.70
N GLN A 48 -28.97 10.72 -11.81
CA GLN A 48 -29.78 10.27 -10.68
C GLN A 48 -29.58 8.78 -10.48
N ALA A 49 -29.57 8.36 -9.21
CA ALA A 49 -29.45 6.98 -8.81
C ALA A 49 -30.40 6.67 -7.66
N GLY A 50 -30.74 5.40 -7.52
CA GLY A 50 -31.66 4.92 -6.49
C GLY A 50 -31.72 3.39 -6.49
N PRO A 51 -32.71 2.80 -5.81
CA PRO A 51 -32.89 1.35 -5.75
C PRO A 51 -32.95 0.67 -7.14
N ASP A 52 -33.57 1.32 -8.12
CA ASP A 52 -33.72 0.79 -9.49
C ASP A 52 -32.56 1.14 -10.43
N ALA A 53 -31.68 2.05 -10.01
CA ALA A 53 -30.56 2.57 -10.81
C ALA A 53 -29.31 2.72 -9.95
N LYS A 54 -28.89 1.60 -9.32
CA LYS A 54 -27.80 1.60 -8.32
C LYS A 54 -26.43 1.98 -8.88
N TRP A 55 -26.28 1.89 -10.20
CA TRP A 55 -25.01 1.96 -10.91
C TRP A 55 -24.93 3.11 -11.90
N SER A 56 -25.79 4.13 -11.79
CA SER A 56 -25.71 5.31 -12.66
C SER A 56 -24.30 5.90 -12.67
N THR A 57 -23.84 6.31 -13.84
CA THR A 57 -22.49 6.82 -14.07
C THR A 57 -22.52 8.18 -14.76
N ILE A 58 -21.47 8.96 -14.56
CA ILE A 58 -21.09 10.08 -15.41
C ILE A 58 -19.69 9.72 -15.93
N ASP A 59 -19.60 9.47 -17.23
CA ASP A 59 -18.33 9.10 -17.86
C ASP A 59 -17.40 10.31 -17.91
N LEU A 60 -16.14 10.09 -17.50
CA LEU A 60 -15.04 11.04 -17.62
C LEU A 60 -14.05 10.48 -18.65
N THR A 61 -13.10 11.30 -19.13
CA THR A 61 -12.14 10.90 -20.17
C THR A 61 -11.31 9.69 -19.76
N TYR A 62 -10.89 9.63 -18.49
CA TYR A 62 -9.97 8.61 -17.97
C TYR A 62 -10.48 7.94 -16.69
N ALA A 63 -11.74 8.18 -16.33
CA ALA A 63 -12.37 7.68 -15.12
C ALA A 63 -13.88 7.60 -15.32
N ALA A 64 -14.60 7.09 -14.33
CA ALA A 64 -16.05 7.22 -14.26
C ALA A 64 -16.43 7.75 -12.88
N PHE A 65 -17.36 8.70 -12.81
CA PHE A 65 -18.01 9.04 -11.56
C PHE A 65 -19.24 8.13 -11.40
N VAL A 66 -19.23 7.26 -10.40
CA VAL A 66 -20.21 6.17 -10.25
C VAL A 66 -21.05 6.36 -8.99
N ALA A 67 -22.33 6.03 -9.08
CA ALA A 67 -23.25 6.06 -7.95
C ALA A 67 -22.95 4.98 -6.90
N ASN A 68 -22.66 3.76 -7.39
CA ASN A 68 -22.22 2.61 -6.60
C ASN A 68 -23.05 2.38 -5.32
N LEU A 69 -24.37 2.22 -5.48
CA LEU A 69 -25.32 1.89 -4.40
C LEU A 69 -25.40 0.37 -4.18
N TRP A 70 -24.24 -0.29 -4.14
CA TRP A 70 -24.08 -1.74 -4.27
C TRP A 70 -24.79 -2.55 -3.19
N ASN A 71 -24.94 -1.99 -1.98
CA ASN A 71 -25.58 -2.65 -0.85
C ASN A 71 -26.96 -2.08 -0.52
N LEU A 72 -27.48 -1.15 -1.34
CA LEU A 72 -28.77 -0.54 -1.09
C LEU A 72 -29.86 -1.62 -1.16
N ALA A 73 -30.62 -1.80 -0.09
CA ALA A 73 -31.65 -2.83 -0.02
C ALA A 73 -32.76 -2.59 -1.07
N SER A 74 -33.38 -3.67 -1.55
CA SER A 74 -34.47 -3.59 -2.54
C SER A 74 -35.72 -2.85 -2.03
N GLY A 75 -35.96 -2.85 -0.70
CA GLY A 75 -37.07 -2.12 -0.08
C GLY A 75 -36.78 -0.66 0.27
N ALA A 76 -35.54 -0.20 0.07
CA ALA A 76 -35.18 1.20 0.31
C ALA A 76 -35.92 2.11 -0.69
N GLN A 77 -36.17 3.35 -0.29
CA GLN A 77 -36.80 4.37 -1.13
C GLN A 77 -35.96 5.63 -1.11
N GLY A 78 -36.04 6.43 -2.16
CA GLY A 78 -35.35 7.70 -2.26
C GLY A 78 -34.44 7.82 -3.46
N ILE A 79 -33.66 8.89 -3.47
CA ILE A 79 -32.86 9.29 -4.62
C ILE A 79 -31.51 9.83 -4.19
N MET A 80 -30.52 9.58 -5.03
CA MET A 80 -29.25 10.27 -5.03
C MET A 80 -29.09 11.06 -6.32
N ILE A 81 -28.66 12.30 -6.19
CA ILE A 81 -28.38 13.22 -7.29
C ILE A 81 -26.87 13.46 -7.31
N MET A 82 -26.25 13.21 -8.46
CA MET A 82 -24.84 13.51 -8.73
C MET A 82 -24.79 14.67 -9.72
N ASN A 83 -24.38 15.84 -9.24
CA ASN A 83 -24.30 17.07 -10.03
C ASN A 83 -22.84 17.35 -10.40
N TYR A 84 -22.49 17.07 -11.65
CA TYR A 84 -21.17 17.33 -12.21
C TYR A 84 -21.10 18.71 -12.85
N THR A 85 -20.09 19.48 -12.48
CA THR A 85 -19.77 20.79 -13.08
C THR A 85 -18.31 20.83 -13.52
N LYS A 86 -17.91 21.89 -14.21
CA LYS A 86 -16.50 22.10 -14.59
C LYS A 86 -15.55 22.31 -13.41
N ASN A 87 -16.07 22.52 -12.19
CA ASN A 87 -15.27 22.89 -11.03
C ASN A 87 -15.31 21.83 -9.91
N TYR A 88 -16.38 21.04 -9.86
CA TYR A 88 -16.61 20.06 -8.80
C TYR A 88 -17.72 19.08 -9.18
N VAL A 89 -17.79 17.99 -8.43
CA VAL A 89 -18.98 17.13 -8.33
C VAL A 89 -19.58 17.27 -6.94
N GLU A 90 -20.88 17.49 -6.89
CA GLU A 90 -21.66 17.48 -5.66
C GLU A 90 -22.60 16.30 -5.67
N VAL A 91 -22.71 15.63 -4.53
CA VAL A 91 -23.63 14.52 -4.35
C VAL A 91 -24.56 14.83 -3.19
N TYR A 92 -25.85 14.67 -3.45
CA TYR A 92 -26.93 14.73 -2.47
C TYR A 92 -27.68 13.41 -2.49
N GLY A 93 -27.88 12.78 -1.34
CA GLY A 93 -28.74 11.61 -1.19
C GLY A 93 -29.81 11.85 -0.15
N ASN A 94 -31.01 11.34 -0.39
CA ASN A 94 -32.12 11.31 0.57
C ASN A 94 -32.85 9.98 0.44
N PHE A 95 -32.76 9.17 1.50
CA PHE A 95 -33.30 7.82 1.52
C PHE A 95 -34.15 7.54 2.76
N THR A 96 -35.12 6.64 2.60
CA THR A 96 -35.97 6.08 3.64
C THR A 96 -36.03 4.55 3.49
N ASN A 97 -36.57 3.86 4.49
CA ASN A 97 -36.66 2.39 4.54
C ASN A 97 -35.31 1.69 4.35
N LEU A 98 -34.24 2.32 4.85
CA LEU A 98 -32.92 1.72 4.90
C LEU A 98 -32.89 0.61 5.96
N PRO A 99 -32.06 -0.43 5.79
CA PRO A 99 -31.76 -1.37 6.86
C PRO A 99 -31.29 -0.62 8.11
N THR A 100 -31.87 -0.93 9.27
CA THR A 100 -31.53 -0.23 10.53
C THR A 100 -30.23 -0.75 11.17
N THR A 101 -29.70 -1.87 10.67
CA THR A 101 -28.34 -2.31 10.98
C THR A 101 -27.36 -1.41 10.26
N VAL A 102 -26.41 -0.83 10.99
CA VAL A 102 -25.45 0.10 10.40
C VAL A 102 -24.49 -0.67 9.49
N THR A 103 -24.68 -0.50 8.20
CA THR A 103 -23.83 -1.05 7.15
C THR A 103 -23.66 -0.01 6.05
N ILE A 104 -22.58 -0.12 5.30
CA ILE A 104 -22.36 0.69 4.10
C ILE A 104 -23.48 0.37 3.13
N GLN A 105 -24.20 1.39 2.65
CA GLN A 105 -25.27 1.22 1.66
C GLN A 105 -24.75 1.44 0.23
N GLY A 106 -23.73 2.27 0.10
CA GLY A 106 -23.06 2.56 -1.15
C GLY A 106 -21.89 3.52 -0.94
N GLY A 107 -21.16 3.76 -2.01
CA GLY A 107 -20.02 4.66 -2.02
C GLY A 107 -19.94 5.36 -3.36
N PRO A 108 -20.70 6.45 -3.58
CA PRO A 108 -20.55 7.27 -4.78
C PRO A 108 -19.16 7.91 -4.84
N GLY A 109 -18.62 8.05 -6.05
CA GLY A 109 -17.37 8.78 -6.28
C GLY A 109 -16.65 8.35 -7.55
N VAL A 110 -15.32 8.49 -7.58
CA VAL A 110 -14.52 8.34 -8.81
C VAL A 110 -13.90 6.95 -8.88
N ARG A 111 -14.11 6.26 -10.00
CA ARG A 111 -13.44 5.01 -10.38
C ARG A 111 -12.37 5.27 -11.42
N TYR A 112 -11.15 4.85 -11.12
CA TYR A 112 -9.98 5.01 -11.96
C TYR A 112 -9.34 3.64 -12.28
N GLY A 113 -9.00 3.41 -13.55
CA GLY A 113 -8.45 2.14 -14.02
C GLY A 113 -9.51 1.16 -14.53
N ARG A 114 -9.15 -0.12 -14.61
CA ARG A 114 -10.02 -1.16 -15.22
C ARG A 114 -10.92 -1.78 -14.17
N SER A 115 -12.23 -1.59 -14.26
CA SER A 115 -13.18 -2.15 -13.28
C SER A 115 -13.02 -3.65 -13.15
N LEU A 116 -13.09 -4.13 -11.90
CA LEU A 116 -13.17 -5.56 -11.61
C LEU A 116 -14.47 -6.17 -12.14
N TRP A 117 -15.47 -5.35 -12.49
CA TRP A 117 -16.81 -5.76 -12.92
C TRP A 117 -17.11 -5.43 -14.40
N GLY A 118 -16.10 -5.20 -15.23
CA GLY A 118 -16.23 -5.13 -16.69
C GLY A 118 -15.96 -3.76 -17.29
N GLU A 119 -16.81 -2.76 -17.04
CA GLU A 119 -16.71 -1.44 -17.68
C GLU A 119 -15.46 -0.68 -17.25
N SER A 120 -14.69 -0.17 -18.21
CA SER A 120 -13.39 0.44 -17.91
C SER A 120 -13.20 1.70 -18.76
N PRO A 121 -12.99 2.86 -18.12
CA PRO A 121 -12.54 4.03 -18.84
C PRO A 121 -11.15 3.78 -19.45
N PRO A 122 -10.76 4.55 -20.49
CA PRO A 122 -9.40 4.55 -21.00
C PRO A 122 -8.37 4.86 -19.89
N SER A 123 -7.21 4.21 -19.92
CA SER A 123 -6.13 4.51 -18.97
C SER A 123 -5.58 5.92 -19.19
N HIS A 124 -5.36 6.68 -18.12
CA HIS A 124 -4.71 7.99 -18.22
C HIS A 124 -3.23 7.83 -18.65
N PRO A 125 -2.71 8.70 -19.54
CA PRO A 125 -1.33 8.59 -20.03
C PRO A 125 -0.26 8.69 -18.94
N VAL A 126 -0.49 9.50 -17.91
CA VAL A 126 0.44 9.71 -16.77
C VAL A 126 0.59 8.48 -15.87
N TYR A 127 -0.48 7.75 -15.57
CA TYR A 127 -0.42 6.65 -14.60
C TYR A 127 -1.24 5.45 -15.07
N LYS A 128 -0.68 4.67 -16.00
CA LYS A 128 -1.40 3.60 -16.69
C LYS A 128 -1.59 2.38 -15.79
N ILE A 129 -2.84 2.10 -15.44
CA ILE A 129 -3.29 0.84 -14.81
C ILE A 129 -4.38 0.19 -15.68
N PRO A 130 -4.48 -1.15 -15.72
CA PRO A 130 -3.81 -2.12 -14.86
C PRO A 130 -2.30 -2.30 -15.13
N LYS A 131 -1.49 -2.49 -14.08
CA LYS A 131 -0.06 -2.79 -14.20
C LYS A 131 0.46 -3.55 -12.97
N LYS A 132 1.49 -4.39 -13.13
CA LYS A 132 2.14 -5.06 -11.99
C LYS A 132 2.71 -4.04 -11.02
N ILE A 133 2.58 -4.29 -9.73
CA ILE A 133 3.03 -3.38 -8.67
C ILE A 133 4.53 -3.06 -8.82
N THR A 134 5.35 -4.08 -9.10
CA THR A 134 6.80 -3.93 -9.30
C THR A 134 7.19 -3.07 -10.50
N GLU A 135 6.26 -2.80 -11.42
CA GLU A 135 6.50 -2.01 -12.62
C GLU A 135 5.86 -0.61 -12.54
N LEU A 136 5.14 -0.30 -11.46
CA LEU A 136 4.48 0.99 -11.29
C LEU A 136 5.50 2.07 -10.92
N PRO A 137 5.45 3.25 -11.55
CA PRO A 137 6.16 4.41 -11.03
C PRO A 137 5.56 4.80 -9.68
N TYR A 138 6.35 5.42 -8.81
CA TYR A 138 5.80 6.01 -7.58
C TYR A 138 4.72 7.05 -7.92
N ALA A 139 3.64 7.07 -7.15
CA ALA A 139 2.51 7.92 -7.40
C ALA A 139 1.81 8.38 -6.12
N ILE A 140 1.36 9.63 -6.13
CA ILE A 140 0.54 10.23 -5.09
C ILE A 140 -0.81 10.56 -5.70
N LEU A 141 -1.88 10.01 -5.11
CA LEU A 141 -3.24 10.38 -5.45
C LEU A 141 -3.66 11.56 -4.57
N PHE A 142 -4.03 12.67 -5.19
CA PHE A 142 -4.63 13.81 -4.51
C PHE A 142 -6.14 13.81 -4.66
N ILE A 143 -6.82 14.08 -3.55
CA ILE A 143 -8.27 14.26 -3.46
C ILE A 143 -8.55 15.58 -2.73
N ASN A 144 -9.42 16.42 -3.29
CA ASN A 144 -9.89 17.64 -2.62
C ASN A 144 -11.40 17.56 -2.45
N TYR A 145 -11.89 17.61 -1.22
CA TYR A 145 -13.30 17.39 -0.92
C TYR A 145 -13.77 18.16 0.31
N THR A 146 -15.08 18.31 0.43
CA THR A 146 -15.80 18.81 1.61
C THR A 146 -16.95 17.85 1.94
N ILE A 147 -17.03 17.44 3.21
CA ILE A 147 -18.16 16.70 3.78
C ILE A 147 -19.06 17.68 4.55
N TYR A 148 -20.33 17.77 4.16
CA TYR A 148 -21.34 18.62 4.81
C TYR A 148 -21.97 17.85 5.97
N GLU A 149 -21.20 17.64 7.03
CA GLU A 149 -21.60 16.78 8.16
C GLU A 149 -22.83 17.31 8.90
N LYS A 150 -23.03 18.63 9.00
CA LYS A 150 -24.18 19.21 9.70
C LYS A 150 -25.49 19.02 8.93
N GLU A 151 -25.37 18.97 7.61
CA GLU A 151 -26.46 18.77 6.67
C GLU A 151 -26.72 17.28 6.41
N SER A 152 -25.81 16.40 6.85
CA SER A 152 -25.89 14.95 6.67
C SER A 152 -26.37 14.27 7.96
N THR A 153 -27.43 13.48 7.88
CA THR A 153 -27.92 12.68 9.02
C THR A 153 -27.48 11.22 8.94
N LEU A 154 -26.93 10.80 7.79
CA LEU A 154 -26.34 9.47 7.58
C LEU A 154 -24.81 9.56 7.80
N PRO A 155 -24.19 8.61 8.52
CA PRO A 155 -22.74 8.61 8.70
C PRO A 155 -22.01 8.45 7.36
N LEU A 156 -20.89 9.16 7.20
CA LEU A 156 -20.06 9.17 6.00
C LEU A 156 -18.61 8.79 6.30
N THR A 157 -17.91 8.20 5.32
CA THR A 157 -16.46 8.05 5.32
C THR A 157 -15.89 8.38 3.96
N THR A 158 -14.72 9.02 3.91
CA THR A 158 -14.01 9.24 2.65
C THR A 158 -12.88 8.23 2.53
N THR A 159 -12.97 7.40 1.50
CA THR A 159 -12.23 6.16 1.38
C THR A 159 -11.56 6.06 0.01
N LEU A 160 -10.26 5.76 0.01
CA LEU A 160 -9.56 5.24 -1.16
C LEU A 160 -9.53 3.71 -1.07
N TYR A 161 -10.05 3.06 -2.09
CA TYR A 161 -9.94 1.63 -2.32
C TYR A 161 -8.89 1.37 -3.40
N ILE A 162 -7.90 0.54 -3.10
CA ILE A 162 -6.82 0.15 -4.01
C ILE A 162 -6.97 -1.36 -4.25
N TRP A 163 -7.36 -1.75 -5.45
CA TRP A 163 -7.58 -3.14 -5.82
C TRP A 163 -6.34 -3.73 -6.50
N THR A 164 -5.69 -4.68 -5.83
CA THR A 164 -4.57 -5.43 -6.40
C THR A 164 -4.93 -6.89 -6.55
N VAL A 165 -4.73 -7.44 -7.75
CA VAL A 165 -5.24 -8.75 -8.13
C VAL A 165 -4.13 -9.66 -8.63
N LYS A 166 -4.27 -10.96 -8.41
CA LYS A 166 -3.31 -11.96 -8.94
C LYS A 166 -3.37 -12.08 -10.46
N ALA A 167 -4.58 -11.95 -10.99
CA ALA A 167 -4.87 -11.96 -12.41
C ALA A 167 -5.98 -10.95 -12.70
N LEU A 168 -5.97 -10.36 -13.90
CA LEU A 168 -6.97 -9.37 -14.28
C LEU A 168 -8.40 -9.92 -14.11
N ARG A 169 -9.27 -9.12 -13.50
CA ARG A 169 -10.66 -9.50 -13.21
C ARG A 169 -11.65 -8.72 -14.08
N GLN A 170 -12.79 -9.35 -14.35
CA GLN A 170 -13.94 -8.71 -15.00
C GLN A 170 -15.29 -9.12 -14.38
N GLN A 171 -15.29 -10.02 -13.40
CA GLN A 171 -16.50 -10.55 -12.75
C GLN A 171 -16.40 -10.47 -11.23
N GLY A 172 -15.74 -9.43 -10.74
CA GLY A 172 -15.46 -9.21 -9.33
C GLY A 172 -14.15 -9.85 -8.85
N PRO A 173 -13.79 -9.57 -7.59
CA PRO A 173 -12.59 -10.09 -6.97
C PRO A 173 -12.69 -11.59 -6.67
N GLN A 174 -11.55 -12.25 -6.56
CA GLN A 174 -11.43 -13.69 -6.26
C GLN A 174 -10.48 -13.93 -5.08
N ALA A 175 -10.61 -15.12 -4.47
CA ALA A 175 -9.77 -15.54 -3.36
C ALA A 175 -8.28 -15.28 -3.62
N GLY A 176 -7.65 -14.59 -2.66
CA GLY A 176 -6.25 -14.14 -2.73
C GLY A 176 -6.02 -12.85 -3.50
N ASP A 177 -7.04 -12.18 -4.04
CA ASP A 177 -6.94 -10.76 -4.41
C ASP A 177 -6.97 -9.88 -3.14
N LEU A 178 -6.48 -8.65 -3.27
CA LEU A 178 -6.36 -7.70 -2.16
C LEU A 178 -7.16 -6.43 -2.42
N LEU A 179 -7.81 -5.96 -1.36
CA LEU A 179 -8.40 -4.64 -1.26
C LEU A 179 -7.70 -3.86 -0.16
N ILE A 180 -6.91 -2.86 -0.54
CA ILE A 180 -6.26 -1.96 0.42
C ILE A 180 -7.13 -0.71 0.55
N ILE A 181 -7.53 -0.39 1.77
CA ILE A 181 -8.48 0.67 2.08
C ILE A 181 -7.78 1.73 2.91
N VAL A 182 -7.74 2.97 2.44
CA VAL A 182 -7.19 4.11 3.17
C VAL A 182 -8.30 5.11 3.44
N ARG A 183 -8.66 5.28 4.72
CA ARG A 183 -9.68 6.26 5.13
C ARG A 183 -9.01 7.58 5.48
N THR A 184 -9.59 8.68 5.00
CA THR A 184 -9.12 10.04 5.31
C THR A 184 -10.13 10.82 6.16
N TYR A 185 -11.39 10.45 6.10
CA TYR A 185 -12.46 10.97 6.95
C TYR A 185 -13.30 9.84 7.54
N ASN A 186 -13.63 9.96 8.83
CA ASN A 186 -14.53 9.07 9.54
C ASN A 186 -15.57 9.87 10.31
N HIS A 187 -16.85 9.64 10.01
CA HIS A 187 -17.93 10.22 10.79
C HIS A 187 -17.96 9.62 12.22
N PRO A 188 -18.10 10.42 13.28
CA PRO A 188 -18.11 9.92 14.67
C PRO A 188 -19.23 8.93 14.99
N GLY A 189 -20.38 9.07 14.32
CA GLY A 189 -21.52 8.15 14.44
C GLY A 189 -21.38 6.83 13.67
N ARG A 190 -20.26 6.60 12.99
CA ARG A 190 -19.97 5.34 12.31
C ARG A 190 -19.58 4.27 13.35
N PRO A 191 -20.04 3.02 13.23
CA PRO A 191 -19.56 1.94 14.06
C PRO A 191 -18.04 1.80 13.97
N ILE A 192 -17.42 1.59 15.13
CA ILE A 192 -16.02 1.28 15.24
C ILE A 192 -15.82 -0.13 14.67
N THR A 193 -14.87 -0.27 13.75
CA THR A 193 -14.41 -1.58 13.27
C THR A 193 -13.68 -2.21 14.45
N GLY A 194 -13.99 -3.45 14.84
CA GLY A 194 -13.64 -4.10 16.13
C GLY A 194 -12.25 -3.85 16.73
N THR A 195 -11.48 -4.91 17.02
CA THR A 195 -10.11 -4.74 17.54
C THR A 195 -9.15 -4.64 16.36
N PRO A 196 -8.25 -3.63 16.30
CA PRO A 196 -7.26 -3.55 15.23
C PRO A 196 -6.27 -4.71 15.31
N ALA A 197 -5.93 -5.27 14.14
CA ALA A 197 -4.91 -6.31 14.01
C ALA A 197 -3.49 -5.77 14.23
N ALA A 198 -3.26 -4.51 13.86
CA ALA A 198 -1.98 -3.83 14.07
C ALA A 198 -2.17 -2.31 14.19
N ARG A 199 -1.09 -1.62 14.57
CA ARG A 199 -0.98 -0.17 14.48
C ARG A 199 0.27 0.21 13.70
N VAL A 200 0.14 1.18 12.80
CA VAL A 200 1.25 1.66 11.97
C VAL A 200 1.25 3.18 11.86
N VAL A 201 2.39 3.73 11.48
CA VAL A 201 2.53 5.14 11.11
C VAL A 201 2.69 5.22 9.60
N ALA A 202 1.86 6.00 8.91
CA ALA A 202 1.90 6.13 7.46
C ALA A 202 1.73 7.60 7.01
N PRO A 203 2.27 7.99 5.84
CA PRO A 203 2.22 9.37 5.38
C PRO A 203 0.87 9.73 4.73
N LEU A 204 0.39 10.94 5.05
CA LEU A 204 -0.62 11.68 4.30
C LEU A 204 -0.08 13.07 4.01
N ILE A 205 -0.41 13.64 2.84
CA ILE A 205 -0.11 15.04 2.53
C ILE A 205 -1.40 15.84 2.74
N ILE A 206 -1.45 16.76 3.69
CA ILE A 206 -2.67 17.50 4.03
C ILE A 206 -2.41 18.98 3.73
N ASN A 207 -3.15 19.54 2.78
CA ASN A 207 -2.96 20.93 2.29
C ASN A 207 -1.50 21.24 1.92
N GLY A 208 -0.80 20.28 1.31
CA GLY A 208 0.58 20.41 0.87
C GLY A 208 1.65 20.02 1.91
N SER A 209 1.27 19.82 3.17
CA SER A 209 2.20 19.42 4.23
C SER A 209 2.23 17.91 4.41
N LEU A 210 3.42 17.29 4.44
CA LEU A 210 3.59 15.89 4.77
C LEU A 210 3.34 15.65 6.27
N ASN A 211 2.42 14.74 6.58
CA ASN A 211 2.02 14.37 7.94
C ASN A 211 2.16 12.85 8.11
N TYR A 212 2.76 12.43 9.22
CA TYR A 212 2.83 11.01 9.59
C TYR A 212 1.73 10.71 10.60
N VAL A 213 0.76 9.89 10.18
CA VAL A 213 -0.48 9.65 10.93
C VAL A 213 -0.46 8.24 11.52
N ASN A 214 -0.95 8.10 12.75
CA ASN A 214 -1.16 6.80 13.38
C ASN A 214 -2.45 6.17 12.84
N PHE A 215 -2.31 5.00 12.24
CA PHE A 215 -3.42 4.19 11.73
C PHE A 215 -3.61 2.94 12.59
N ALA A 216 -4.86 2.66 12.95
CA ALA A 216 -5.32 1.33 13.26
C ALA A 216 -5.46 0.54 11.96
N VAL A 217 -4.95 -0.69 11.94
CA VAL A 217 -5.07 -1.58 10.80
C VAL A 217 -6.06 -2.69 11.12
N PHE A 218 -7.07 -2.85 10.27
CA PHE A 218 -8.02 -3.96 10.35
C PHE A 218 -7.85 -4.88 9.14
N THR A 219 -8.06 -6.17 9.35
CA THR A 219 -8.02 -7.17 8.28
C THR A 219 -9.31 -7.96 8.23
N SER A 220 -9.68 -8.44 7.04
CA SER A 220 -10.78 -9.39 6.86
C SER A 220 -10.41 -10.43 5.81
N ASN A 221 -10.95 -11.64 5.94
CA ASN A 221 -10.66 -12.79 5.07
C ASN A 221 -9.15 -13.04 4.88
N ILE A 222 -8.35 -12.87 5.93
CA ILE A 222 -6.88 -13.04 5.83
C ILE A 222 -6.49 -14.46 5.41
N GLU A 223 -7.34 -15.44 5.69
CA GLU A 223 -7.16 -16.85 5.34
C GLU A 223 -7.39 -17.18 3.85
N LYS A 224 -7.67 -16.18 2.99
CA LYS A 224 -8.01 -16.35 1.56
C LYS A 224 -9.24 -17.24 1.31
N THR A 225 -10.11 -17.42 2.30
CA THR A 225 -11.32 -18.27 2.22
C THR A 225 -12.53 -17.58 1.60
N GLY A 226 -12.48 -16.26 1.43
CA GLY A 226 -13.56 -15.45 0.85
C GLY A 226 -13.21 -14.85 -0.51
N GLY A 227 -14.03 -13.89 -0.97
CA GLY A 227 -13.86 -13.24 -2.27
C GLY A 227 -12.58 -12.39 -2.40
N HIS A 228 -12.09 -11.76 -1.33
CA HIS A 228 -10.80 -11.07 -1.29
C HIS A 228 -10.39 -10.84 0.16
N THR A 229 -9.12 -10.56 0.38
CA THR A 229 -8.60 -10.10 1.67
C THR A 229 -8.58 -8.57 1.68
N ALA A 230 -9.14 -7.96 2.72
CA ALA A 230 -9.12 -6.51 2.87
C ALA A 230 -8.15 -6.09 3.98
N VAL A 231 -7.41 -5.01 3.74
CA VAL A 231 -6.54 -4.36 4.72
C VAL A 231 -6.94 -2.89 4.83
N VAL A 232 -7.48 -2.50 5.99
CA VAL A 232 -8.05 -1.16 6.22
C VAL A 232 -7.13 -0.36 7.12
N PHE A 233 -6.64 0.75 6.60
CA PHE A 233 -5.91 1.77 7.33
C PHE A 233 -6.88 2.85 7.79
N GLU A 234 -7.18 2.86 9.10
CA GLU A 234 -8.07 3.79 9.74
C GLU A 234 -7.32 4.77 10.66
N PRO A 235 -7.37 6.09 10.41
CA PRO A 235 -6.67 7.05 11.25
C PRO A 235 -7.28 7.09 12.65
N LEU A 236 -6.45 6.99 13.70
CA LEU A 236 -6.92 6.93 15.09
C LEU A 236 -7.42 8.27 15.64
N ASN A 237 -6.76 9.37 15.28
CA ASN A 237 -7.00 10.70 15.87
C ASN A 237 -7.12 11.78 14.78
N LEU A 238 -7.56 11.41 13.58
CA LEU A 238 -7.65 12.32 12.45
C LEU A 238 -8.90 12.02 11.64
N SER A 239 -9.71 13.06 11.39
CA SER A 239 -10.89 12.98 10.54
C SER A 239 -10.97 14.25 9.70
N ILE A 240 -10.63 14.14 8.41
CA ILE A 240 -10.41 15.28 7.52
C ILE A 240 -11.72 15.63 6.80
N ARG A 241 -12.52 16.54 7.34
CA ARG A 241 -13.83 16.90 6.73
C ARG A 241 -13.72 17.73 5.46
N ASN A 242 -12.69 18.58 5.38
CA ASN A 242 -12.52 19.54 4.29
C ASN A 242 -11.04 19.84 4.09
N SER A 243 -10.43 19.28 3.04
CA SER A 243 -9.02 19.47 2.73
C SER A 243 -8.67 18.86 1.37
N ARG A 244 -7.51 19.27 0.85
CA ARG A 244 -6.78 18.52 -0.17
C ARG A 244 -5.84 17.52 0.50
N VAL A 245 -6.09 16.23 0.29
CA VAL A 245 -5.33 15.11 0.86
C VAL A 245 -4.58 14.37 -0.24
N GLY A 246 -3.28 14.15 -0.08
CA GLY A 246 -2.44 13.30 -0.91
C GLY A 246 -2.15 11.97 -0.23
N ILE A 247 -2.35 10.87 -0.95
CA ILE A 247 -2.14 9.50 -0.49
C ILE A 247 -1.06 8.85 -1.38
N PRO A 248 0.14 8.59 -0.84
CA PRO A 248 1.19 7.90 -1.59
C PRO A 248 0.86 6.41 -1.77
N ILE A 249 0.49 6.00 -2.98
CA ILE A 249 -0.13 4.68 -3.24
C ILE A 249 0.82 3.54 -2.87
N GLN A 250 2.09 3.65 -3.27
CA GLN A 250 3.10 2.61 -3.06
C GLN A 250 3.42 2.38 -1.59
N GLU A 251 3.30 3.40 -0.74
CA GLU A 251 3.55 3.26 0.71
C GLU A 251 2.54 2.33 1.35
N TYR A 252 1.26 2.48 1.03
CA TYR A 252 0.20 1.63 1.57
C TYR A 252 0.24 0.20 1.00
N ILE A 253 0.66 0.04 -0.26
CA ILE A 253 0.93 -1.28 -0.84
C ILE A 253 2.11 -1.96 -0.12
N SER A 254 3.20 -1.22 0.12
CA SER A 254 4.40 -1.74 0.78
C SER A 254 4.13 -2.10 2.24
N LEU A 255 3.42 -1.24 2.97
CA LEU A 255 2.95 -1.55 4.32
C LEU A 255 2.09 -2.81 4.35
N THR A 256 1.20 -2.99 3.37
CA THR A 256 0.39 -4.21 3.26
C THR A 256 1.26 -5.44 3.01
N ALA A 257 2.25 -5.33 2.13
CA ALA A 257 3.21 -6.41 1.84
C ALA A 257 4.09 -6.79 3.04
N THR A 258 4.30 -5.87 3.98
CA THR A 258 4.97 -6.13 5.27
C THR A 258 4.02 -6.72 6.30
N LEU A 259 2.81 -6.17 6.43
CA LEU A 259 1.86 -6.55 7.49
C LEU A 259 1.25 -7.93 7.29
N LEU A 260 0.83 -8.29 6.08
CA LEU A 260 0.14 -9.56 5.85
C LEU A 260 1.00 -10.78 6.21
N PRO A 261 2.28 -10.87 5.81
CA PRO A 261 3.15 -11.97 6.23
C PRO A 261 3.42 -12.01 7.73
N GLN A 262 3.37 -10.87 8.43
CA GLN A 262 3.53 -10.84 9.89
C GLN A 262 2.28 -11.35 10.60
N LEU A 263 1.10 -11.01 10.09
CA LEU A 263 -0.18 -11.42 10.65
C LEU A 263 -0.54 -12.87 10.32
N ALA A 264 -0.12 -13.36 9.14
CA ALA A 264 -0.42 -14.71 8.66
C ALA A 264 0.73 -15.27 7.79
N PRO A 265 1.88 -15.63 8.41
CA PRO A 265 3.12 -15.99 7.72
C PRO A 265 3.03 -17.25 6.85
N ASN A 266 2.11 -18.16 7.17
CA ASN A 266 1.91 -19.38 6.40
C ASN A 266 1.00 -19.19 5.18
N ILE A 267 0.42 -17.99 5.02
CA ILE A 267 -0.61 -17.69 4.03
C ILE A 267 -0.12 -16.63 3.05
N TRP A 268 0.59 -15.62 3.54
CA TRP A 268 1.05 -14.48 2.76
C TRP A 268 2.56 -14.36 2.78
N SER A 269 3.14 -14.04 1.62
CA SER A 269 4.51 -13.55 1.50
C SER A 269 4.53 -12.14 0.92
N SER A 270 5.57 -11.35 1.23
CA SER A 270 5.72 -10.01 0.65
C SER A 270 5.86 -10.08 -0.88
N GLU A 271 6.55 -11.11 -1.37
CA GLU A 271 6.72 -11.35 -2.81
C GLU A 271 5.38 -11.59 -3.51
N GLU A 272 4.47 -12.37 -2.90
CA GLU A 272 3.12 -12.58 -3.45
C GLU A 272 2.37 -11.25 -3.56
N VAL A 273 2.32 -10.47 -2.46
CA VAL A 273 1.60 -9.18 -2.44
C VAL A 273 2.16 -8.21 -3.49
N LEU A 274 3.48 -8.11 -3.62
CA LEU A 274 4.14 -7.24 -4.60
C LEU A 274 4.05 -7.80 -6.03
N GLY A 275 3.79 -9.10 -6.19
CA GLY A 275 3.56 -9.74 -7.50
C GLY A 275 2.19 -9.43 -8.11
N HIS A 276 1.26 -8.86 -7.34
CA HIS A 276 -0.07 -8.50 -7.83
C HIS A 276 -0.04 -7.38 -8.89
N THR A 277 -1.14 -7.27 -9.62
CA THR A 277 -1.45 -6.18 -10.54
C THR A 277 -2.35 -5.17 -9.86
N LEU A 278 -1.94 -3.90 -9.76
CA LEU A 278 -2.86 -2.82 -9.43
C LEU A 278 -3.80 -2.64 -10.61
N GLN A 279 -5.07 -2.97 -10.42
CA GLN A 279 -6.04 -2.96 -11.52
C GLN A 279 -6.94 -1.72 -11.51
N MET A 280 -7.38 -1.30 -10.33
CA MET A 280 -8.37 -0.23 -10.16
C MET A 280 -8.14 0.50 -8.84
N MET A 281 -8.48 1.79 -8.82
CA MET A 281 -8.65 2.59 -7.61
C MET A 281 -10.02 3.23 -7.60
N ASP A 282 -10.73 3.13 -6.47
CA ASP A 282 -12.01 3.82 -6.26
C ASP A 282 -11.84 4.86 -5.14
N ILE A 283 -12.23 6.11 -5.40
CA ILE A 283 -12.27 7.20 -4.43
C ILE A 283 -13.73 7.46 -4.11
N PHE A 284 -14.20 6.90 -3.01
CA PHE A 284 -15.62 6.94 -2.66
C PHE A 284 -15.86 7.66 -1.35
N VAL A 285 -17.05 8.25 -1.25
CA VAL A 285 -17.61 8.68 0.02
C VAL A 285 -18.67 7.65 0.40
N ASP A 286 -18.28 6.67 1.21
CA ASP A 286 -19.19 5.64 1.67
C ASP A 286 -20.19 6.24 2.65
N TRP A 287 -21.45 5.84 2.51
CA TRP A 287 -22.50 6.26 3.41
C TRP A 287 -23.14 5.04 4.08
N TYR A 288 -23.47 5.22 5.34
CA TYR A 288 -23.96 4.16 6.20
C TYR A 288 -25.42 4.39 6.54
N SER A 289 -26.15 3.30 6.75
CA SER A 289 -27.46 3.38 7.41
C SER A 289 -27.33 3.86 8.86
N ASN A 290 -28.46 4.27 9.44
CA ASN A 290 -28.59 4.65 10.83
C ASN A 290 -29.77 3.91 11.49
N LYS A 291 -29.96 4.13 12.80
CA LYS A 291 -31.02 3.45 13.57
C LYS A 291 -32.42 3.89 13.14
N GLU A 292 -32.52 5.07 12.56
CA GLU A 292 -33.75 5.68 12.07
C GLU A 292 -34.21 5.09 10.74
N GLY A 293 -33.34 4.35 10.04
CA GLY A 293 -33.64 3.76 8.73
C GLY A 293 -33.91 4.80 7.63
N LYS A 294 -33.47 6.04 7.85
CA LYS A 294 -33.68 7.16 6.92
C LYS A 294 -32.68 8.27 7.14
N GLY A 295 -32.43 9.04 6.10
CA GLY A 295 -31.65 10.25 6.24
C GLY A 295 -31.13 10.80 4.94
N VAL A 296 -30.30 11.83 5.10
CA VAL A 296 -29.67 12.55 4.01
C VAL A 296 -28.16 12.51 4.15
N PHE A 297 -27.47 12.61 3.01
CA PHE A 297 -26.03 12.86 2.97
C PHE A 297 -25.70 13.85 1.87
N ILE A 298 -24.72 14.71 2.13
CA ILE A 298 -24.25 15.72 1.17
C ILE A 298 -22.74 15.83 1.26
N TRP A 299 -22.09 15.85 0.11
CA TRP A 299 -20.65 16.11 0.01
C TRP A 299 -20.30 16.65 -1.37
N ARG A 300 -19.11 17.24 -1.46
CA ARG A 300 -18.56 17.78 -2.70
C ARG A 300 -17.11 17.39 -2.88
N MET A 301 -16.73 17.07 -4.11
CA MET A 301 -15.36 16.75 -4.52
C MET A 301 -14.93 17.71 -5.62
N TYR A 302 -13.84 18.43 -5.38
CA TYR A 302 -13.30 19.45 -6.27
C TYR A 302 -12.17 18.93 -7.14
N GLU A 303 -11.40 17.96 -6.63
CA GLU A 303 -10.22 17.45 -7.33
C GLU A 303 -10.05 15.96 -7.10
N VAL A 304 -9.70 15.25 -8.16
CA VAL A 304 -8.99 13.97 -8.12
C VAL A 304 -7.86 14.08 -9.13
N SER A 305 -6.63 13.91 -8.69
CA SER A 305 -5.46 13.96 -9.56
C SER A 305 -4.39 12.96 -9.12
N ILE A 306 -3.58 12.49 -10.07
CA ILE A 306 -2.45 11.59 -9.80
C ILE A 306 -1.18 12.30 -10.21
N MET A 307 -0.26 12.46 -9.28
CA MET A 307 1.11 12.86 -9.56
C MET A 307 1.97 11.60 -9.66
N SER A 308 2.70 11.42 -10.76
CA SER A 308 3.61 10.28 -10.94
C SER A 308 4.87 10.68 -11.71
N GLY A 309 6.00 10.02 -11.41
CA GLY A 309 7.28 10.25 -12.10
C GLY A 309 8.51 10.17 -11.18
N ALA A 310 9.70 10.30 -11.78
CA ALA A 310 11.00 10.07 -11.14
C ALA A 310 11.40 11.10 -10.06
N ASN A 311 10.76 12.28 -10.05
CA ASN A 311 11.03 13.35 -9.07
C ASN A 311 9.97 13.46 -7.97
N VAL A 312 9.06 12.49 -7.83
CA VAL A 312 8.40 12.28 -6.54
C VAL A 312 9.45 11.66 -5.63
N ILE A 313 10.33 12.50 -5.06
CA ILE A 313 11.37 12.08 -4.15
C ILE A 313 10.64 11.50 -2.93
N ALA A 314 10.69 10.18 -2.80
CA ALA A 314 10.46 9.55 -1.51
C ALA A 314 11.48 10.18 -0.56
N ILE A 315 11.03 11.09 0.31
CA ILE A 315 11.86 11.56 1.40
C ILE A 315 11.98 10.34 2.31
N THR A 316 13.02 9.54 2.07
CA THR A 316 13.35 8.37 2.89
C THR A 316 13.82 8.88 4.25
N THR A 317 12.86 9.23 5.08
CA THR A 317 13.11 9.42 6.50
C THR A 317 13.22 8.01 7.08
N THR A 318 14.42 7.54 7.34
CA THR A 318 14.64 6.27 8.03
C THR A 318 14.01 6.37 9.41
N ARG A 319 12.80 5.81 9.54
CA ARG A 319 12.05 5.83 10.79
C ARG A 319 11.72 4.39 11.15
N THR A 320 12.21 3.95 12.29
CA THR A 320 11.85 2.65 12.86
C THR A 320 10.37 2.67 13.20
N THR A 321 9.56 2.03 12.36
CA THR A 321 8.13 1.86 12.65
C THR A 321 8.02 0.66 13.58
N THR A 322 7.76 0.92 14.86
CA THR A 322 7.43 -0.13 15.81
C THR A 322 5.99 -0.57 15.53
N ILE A 323 5.83 -1.75 14.93
CA ILE A 323 4.52 -2.38 14.74
C ILE A 323 4.17 -3.07 16.06
N THR A 324 3.18 -2.56 16.79
CA THR A 324 2.68 -3.20 18.01
C THR A 324 1.53 -4.14 17.65
N PHE A 325 1.70 -5.43 17.89
CA PHE A 325 0.64 -6.43 17.76
C PHE A 325 -0.09 -6.60 19.09
N THR A 326 -1.42 -6.75 19.05
CA THR A 326 -2.21 -7.15 20.22
C THR A 326 -2.55 -8.63 20.08
N ALA A 327 -1.73 -9.49 20.65
CA ALA A 327 -2.04 -10.92 20.75
C ALA A 327 -2.82 -11.17 22.05
N THR A 328 -4.05 -11.67 21.94
CA THR A 328 -4.81 -12.18 23.10
C THR A 328 -4.55 -13.67 23.21
N THR A 329 -3.56 -14.06 24.01
CA THR A 329 -3.29 -15.48 24.30
C THR A 329 -4.15 -15.89 25.50
N THR A 330 -5.20 -16.69 25.27
CA THR A 330 -5.94 -17.34 26.35
C THR A 330 -5.14 -18.55 26.83
N ILE A 331 -4.36 -18.38 27.90
CA ILE A 331 -3.66 -19.49 28.55
C ILE A 331 -4.63 -20.12 29.56
N THR A 332 -5.20 -21.29 29.24
CA THR A 332 -5.93 -22.10 30.22
C THR A 332 -4.91 -22.87 31.06
N GLN A 333 -4.54 -22.31 32.22
CA GLN A 333 -3.61 -22.96 33.14
C GLN A 333 -4.40 -23.81 34.14
N THR A 334 -4.33 -25.13 34.01
CA THR A 334 -4.83 -26.07 35.03
C THR A 334 -3.79 -26.13 36.15
N GLN A 335 -4.03 -25.44 37.26
CA GLN A 335 -3.16 -25.52 38.44
C GLN A 335 -3.44 -26.80 39.23
N LEU A 336 -2.41 -27.65 39.36
CA LEU A 336 -2.32 -28.68 40.39
C LEU A 336 -1.66 -28.06 41.62
N SER A 337 -2.41 -27.93 42.71
CA SER A 337 -1.93 -27.37 43.98
C SER A 337 -1.11 -28.41 44.76
N THR A 338 0.19 -28.18 44.88
CA THR A 338 1.02 -28.77 45.94
C THR A 338 1.36 -27.67 46.94
N ILE A 339 0.81 -27.77 48.15
CA ILE A 339 0.98 -26.79 49.23
C ILE A 339 2.40 -26.94 49.81
N ILE A 340 3.23 -25.92 49.66
CA ILE A 340 4.46 -25.74 50.44
C ILE A 340 4.40 -24.33 51.03
N SER A 341 4.22 -24.25 52.34
CA SER A 341 4.15 -22.98 53.08
C SER A 341 5.52 -22.34 53.21
N SER A 342 5.64 -21.10 52.76
CA SER A 342 6.72 -20.19 53.18
C SER A 342 6.13 -18.85 53.56
N ILE A 343 6.47 -18.39 54.77
CA ILE A 343 6.01 -17.13 55.36
C ILE A 343 6.77 -15.98 54.72
N THR A 344 6.10 -14.87 54.36
CA THR A 344 6.78 -13.63 53.94
C THR A 344 6.10 -12.42 54.55
N LEU A 345 6.92 -11.56 55.16
CA LEU A 345 6.57 -10.37 55.93
C LEU A 345 6.18 -9.18 55.02
N THR A 346 5.16 -8.44 55.43
CA THR A 346 4.68 -7.22 54.76
C THR A 346 5.35 -5.98 55.35
N ALA A 347 5.97 -5.16 54.50
CA ALA A 347 6.34 -3.78 54.82
C ALA A 347 5.66 -2.85 53.79
N THR A 348 4.74 -2.02 54.26
CA THR A 348 4.00 -1.07 53.44
C THR A 348 4.79 0.23 53.30
N LYS A 349 5.07 0.65 52.07
CA LYS A 349 5.52 2.01 51.74
C LYS A 349 4.81 2.46 50.46
N GLU A 350 3.96 3.49 50.58
CA GLU A 350 3.32 4.09 49.41
C GLU A 350 4.37 4.80 48.55
N LEU A 351 4.53 4.32 47.31
CA LEU A 351 5.24 5.00 46.25
C LEU A 351 4.49 4.71 44.95
N THR A 352 4.01 5.77 44.29
CA THR A 352 3.44 5.68 42.94
C THR A 352 4.57 5.45 41.94
N GLU A 353 4.89 4.20 41.65
CA GLU A 353 5.83 3.82 40.58
C GLU A 353 5.06 3.49 39.30
N THR A 354 5.46 4.12 38.18
CA THR A 354 5.01 3.73 36.85
C THR A 354 5.77 2.46 36.45
N LEU A 355 5.14 1.30 36.58
CA LEU A 355 5.72 0.02 36.22
C LEU A 355 5.83 -0.11 34.69
N THR A 356 7.02 0.13 34.14
CA THR A 356 7.34 -0.23 32.75
C THR A 356 7.75 -1.70 32.75
N THR A 357 6.83 -2.60 32.43
CA THR A 357 7.15 -4.02 32.26
C THR A 357 7.77 -4.24 30.88
N THR A 358 9.09 -4.25 30.81
CA THR A 358 9.81 -4.74 29.62
C THR A 358 9.68 -6.27 29.61
N LEU A 359 8.75 -6.79 28.82
CA LEU A 359 8.74 -8.20 28.45
C LEU A 359 9.91 -8.44 27.48
N THR A 360 11.06 -8.82 28.04
CA THR A 360 12.12 -9.43 27.25
C THR A 360 11.63 -10.82 26.83
N HIS A 361 11.06 -10.93 25.64
CA HIS A 361 10.93 -12.23 24.99
C HIS A 361 12.33 -12.69 24.63
N THR A 362 12.95 -13.46 25.54
CA THR A 362 14.12 -14.26 25.21
C THR A 362 13.61 -15.42 24.36
N GLU A 363 13.50 -15.18 23.05
CA GLU A 363 13.46 -16.28 22.09
C GLU A 363 14.80 -17.00 22.23
N VAL A 364 14.79 -18.16 22.92
CA VAL A 364 15.94 -19.07 22.90
C VAL A 364 15.97 -19.65 21.49
N ARG A 365 16.53 -18.88 20.56
CA ARG A 365 16.92 -19.39 19.26
C ARG A 365 18.16 -20.22 19.50
N THR A 366 17.99 -21.53 19.61
CA THR A 366 19.10 -22.48 19.47
C THR A 366 19.63 -22.33 18.05
N THR A 367 20.56 -21.40 17.89
CA THR A 367 21.32 -21.25 16.67
C THR A 367 22.43 -22.27 16.80
N THR A 368 22.26 -23.42 16.16
CA THR A 368 23.38 -24.35 15.94
C THR A 368 24.33 -23.65 15.00
N THR A 369 25.29 -22.92 15.56
CA THR A 369 26.41 -22.39 14.79
C THR A 369 27.31 -23.57 14.46
N THR A 370 27.11 -24.16 13.29
CA THR A 370 28.11 -25.06 12.71
C THR A 370 29.27 -24.18 12.28
N THR A 371 30.24 -23.99 13.16
CA THR A 371 31.52 -23.39 12.77
C THR A 371 32.23 -24.42 11.91
N GLU A 372 32.10 -24.32 10.58
CA GLU A 372 33.06 -24.95 9.68
C GLU A 372 34.41 -24.28 9.92
N VAL A 373 35.21 -24.90 10.78
CA VAL A 373 36.65 -24.66 10.79
C VAL A 373 37.16 -25.24 9.48
N VAL A 374 37.19 -24.43 8.44
CA VAL A 374 37.94 -24.73 7.22
C VAL A 374 39.41 -24.74 7.62
N LYS A 375 39.91 -25.90 8.03
CA LYS A 375 41.35 -26.16 8.05
C LYS A 375 41.77 -26.17 6.59
N THR A 376 42.36 -25.07 6.14
CA THR A 376 43.09 -25.05 4.88
C THR A 376 44.31 -25.95 5.07
N GLU A 377 44.18 -27.23 4.74
CA GLU A 377 45.36 -28.07 4.55
C GLU A 377 46.13 -27.49 3.37
N VAL A 378 47.28 -26.91 3.69
CA VAL A 378 48.25 -26.47 2.69
C VAL A 378 48.64 -27.73 1.92
N ASN A 379 48.20 -27.82 0.66
CA ASN A 379 48.52 -28.92 -0.22
C ASN A 379 50.02 -28.85 -0.56
N TRP A 380 50.85 -29.47 0.28
CA TRP A 380 52.30 -29.47 0.16
C TRP A 380 52.78 -29.99 -1.20
N LEU A 381 52.00 -30.82 -1.90
CA LEU A 381 52.34 -31.29 -3.24
C LEU A 381 52.38 -30.14 -4.27
N ILE A 382 51.51 -29.14 -4.14
CA ILE A 382 51.48 -27.98 -5.05
C ILE A 382 52.66 -27.04 -4.74
N THR A 383 52.94 -26.79 -3.45
CA THR A 383 54.07 -25.95 -3.03
C THR A 383 55.42 -26.57 -3.41
N VAL A 384 55.58 -27.89 -3.22
CA VAL A 384 56.77 -28.62 -3.66
C VAL A 384 56.89 -28.63 -5.19
N GLY A 385 55.77 -28.80 -5.90
CA GLY A 385 55.74 -28.75 -7.37
C GLY A 385 56.23 -27.41 -7.94
N ILE A 386 55.74 -26.29 -7.39
CA ILE A 386 56.18 -24.95 -7.80
C ILE A 386 57.67 -24.74 -7.49
N GLY A 387 58.15 -25.20 -6.33
CA GLY A 387 59.57 -25.13 -5.96
C GLY A 387 60.49 -25.87 -6.93
N VAL A 388 60.11 -27.08 -7.36
CA VAL A 388 60.89 -27.88 -8.33
C VAL A 388 60.91 -27.23 -9.71
N VAL A 389 59.77 -26.70 -10.17
CA VAL A 389 59.70 -26.01 -11.48
C VAL A 389 60.58 -24.77 -11.49
N LEU A 390 60.55 -23.96 -10.42
CA LEU A 390 61.40 -22.77 -10.31
C LEU A 390 62.89 -23.12 -10.25
N LEU A 391 63.26 -24.23 -9.59
CA LEU A 391 64.63 -24.73 -9.57
C LEU A 391 65.11 -25.14 -10.99
N VAL A 392 64.29 -25.87 -11.74
CA VAL A 392 64.62 -26.30 -13.11
C VAL A 392 64.75 -25.10 -14.05
N VAL A 393 63.85 -24.12 -13.94
CA VAL A 393 63.93 -22.87 -14.71
C VAL A 393 65.19 -22.09 -14.34
N GLY A 394 65.52 -21.98 -13.04
CA GLY A 394 66.75 -21.34 -12.58
C GLY A 394 68.01 -22.00 -13.12
N LEU A 395 68.08 -23.33 -13.11
CA LEU A 395 69.18 -24.10 -13.68
C LEU A 395 69.27 -23.93 -15.21
N ALA A 396 68.14 -23.94 -15.93
CA ALA A 396 68.10 -23.72 -17.37
C ALA A 396 68.61 -22.32 -17.73
N ILE A 397 68.15 -21.28 -17.02
CA ILE A 397 68.63 -19.91 -17.20
C ILE A 397 70.13 -19.82 -16.88
N GLY A 398 70.59 -20.44 -15.79
CA GLY A 398 72.01 -20.50 -15.42
C GLY A 398 72.87 -21.18 -16.50
N MET A 399 72.39 -22.27 -17.10
CA MET A 399 73.11 -22.95 -18.19
C MET A 399 73.14 -22.14 -19.49
N VAL A 400 72.06 -21.42 -19.82
CA VAL A 400 72.03 -20.53 -20.99
C VAL A 400 72.96 -19.34 -20.80
N LEU A 401 73.01 -18.76 -19.60
CA LEU A 401 73.93 -17.67 -19.27
C LEU A 401 75.39 -18.14 -19.26
N ARG A 402 75.68 -19.34 -18.74
CA ARG A 402 77.03 -19.94 -18.74
C ARG A 402 77.56 -20.28 -20.14
N ARG A 403 76.69 -20.44 -21.15
CA ARG A 403 77.12 -20.63 -22.56
C ARG A 403 77.47 -19.33 -23.29
N ARG A 404 77.20 -18.16 -22.69
CA ARG A 404 77.47 -16.84 -23.28
C ARG A 404 78.65 -16.09 -22.65
N SER A 405 79.31 -16.71 -21.67
CA SER A 405 80.58 -16.31 -21.04
C SER A 405 81.61 -17.39 -21.30
#